data_AF-A0A142XXL2-F1
#
_entry.id   AF-A0A142XXL2-F1
#
_cell.length_a   1.000
_cell.length_b   1.000
_cell.length_c   1.000
_cell.angle_alpha   90.00
_cell.angle_beta   90.00
_cell.angle_gamma   90.00
#
_symmetry.space_group_name_H-M   'P 1'
#
loop_
_entity.id
_entity.type
_entity.pdbx_description
1 polymer ?
#
loop_
_entity_poly.entity_id
_entity_poly.type
_entity_poly.pdbx_seq_one_letter_code
_entity_poly.pdbx_strand_id
1 'polypeptide(L)' 'MYIGQLHLVTDLEDGDRAYPEANVSYEIESIDDSSLNTTVAYVERRGNRLIARGYNGRDYAVSGVDGYELYAVRKPPQR' A
#
# COMPACT_ATOMS: atom_id res chain seq x y z
N MET A 1 -8.78 9.16 -2.38
CA MET A 1 -8.99 7.88 -3.08
C MET A 1 -8.80 6.73 -2.09
N TYR A 2 -9.34 5.54 -2.37
CA TYR A 2 -9.05 4.34 -1.56
C TYR A 2 -8.12 3.38 -2.29
N ILE A 3 -7.31 2.63 -1.54
CA ILE A 3 -6.31 1.71 -2.12
C ILE A 3 -6.96 0.61 -2.97
N GLY A 4 -8.13 0.08 -2.57
CA GLY A 4 -8.82 -0.97 -3.32
C GLY A 4 -9.44 -0.49 -4.64
N GLN A 5 -9.37 0.82 -4.91
CA GLN A 5 -9.78 1.43 -6.17
C GLN A 5 -8.58 1.75 -7.07
N LEU A 6 -7.33 1.48 -6.64
CA LEU A 6 -6.14 1.69 -7.45
C LEU A 6 -5.96 0.54 -8.44
N HIS A 7 -5.97 0.87 -9.74
CA HIS A 7 -5.78 -0.06 -10.84
C HIS A 7 -4.50 0.25 -11.64
N LEU A 8 -4.13 1.52 -11.77
CA LEU A 8 -2.98 1.98 -12.56
C LEU A 8 -2.24 3.12 -11.86
N VAL A 9 -0.97 3.34 -12.24
CA VAL A 9 -0.17 4.48 -11.73
C VAL A 9 -0.85 5.82 -12.02
N THR A 10 -1.59 5.92 -13.12
CA THR A 10 -2.34 7.11 -13.56
C THR A 10 -3.54 7.48 -12.70
N ASP A 11 -3.96 6.61 -11.79
CA ASP A 11 -5.15 6.83 -10.96
C ASP A 11 -4.93 7.87 -9.85
N LEU A 12 -3.68 8.17 -9.54
CA LEU A 12 -3.28 9.25 -8.63
C LEU A 12 -2.47 10.29 -9.39
N GLU A 13 -2.64 11.56 -9.02
CA GLU A 13 -1.73 12.64 -9.42
C GLU A 13 -0.46 12.63 -8.55
N ASP A 14 0.60 13.31 -8.97
CA ASP A 14 1.83 13.34 -8.18
C ASP A 14 1.61 14.02 -6.81
N GLY A 15 2.04 13.37 -5.73
CA GLY A 15 1.79 13.80 -4.35
C GLY A 15 0.43 13.39 -3.79
N ASP A 16 -0.48 12.84 -4.60
CA ASP A 16 -1.77 12.36 -4.12
C ASP A 16 -1.65 11.07 -3.32
N ARG A 17 -2.59 10.90 -2.40
CA ARG A 17 -2.65 9.76 -1.47
C ARG A 17 -3.96 8.99 -1.57
N ALA A 18 -3.82 7.68 -1.57
CA ALA A 18 -4.88 6.73 -1.36
C ALA A 18 -4.74 6.08 0.02
N TYR A 19 -5.86 5.98 0.74
CA TYR A 19 -5.89 5.39 2.08
C TYR A 19 -6.63 4.05 2.06
N PRO A 20 -6.33 3.13 2.99
CA PRO A 20 -7.16 1.93 3.16
C PRO A 20 -8.63 2.29 3.39
N GLU A 21 -9.55 1.47 2.89
CA GLU A 21 -10.95 1.56 3.28
C GLU A 21 -11.12 1.25 4.77
N ALA A 22 -12.17 1.80 5.41
CA ALA A 22 -12.35 1.69 6.86
C ALA A 22 -12.35 0.24 7.42
N ASN A 23 -12.71 -0.75 6.60
CA ASN A 23 -12.81 -2.16 7.00
C ASN A 23 -11.79 -3.06 6.27
N VAL A 24 -10.81 -2.47 5.61
CA VAL A 24 -9.79 -3.20 4.86
C VAL A 24 -8.42 -2.75 5.34
N SER A 25 -7.54 -3.70 5.60
CA SER A 25 -6.12 -3.43 5.82
C SER A 25 -5.34 -3.96 4.63
N TYR A 26 -4.29 -3.27 4.22
CA TYR A 26 -3.34 -3.79 3.25
C TYR A 26 -2.04 -4.06 3.97
N GLU A 27 -1.39 -5.18 3.65
CA GLU A 27 -0.15 -5.58 4.30
C GLU A 27 0.94 -5.78 3.25
N ILE A 28 2.16 -5.37 3.60
CA ILE A 28 3.39 -5.73 2.90
C ILE A 28 3.93 -6.95 3.64
N GLU A 29 4.13 -8.05 2.91
CA GLU A 29 4.84 -9.23 3.41
C GLU A 29 6.10 -9.43 2.58
N SER A 30 7.25 -9.53 3.24
CA SER A 30 8.51 -9.90 2.60
C SER A 30 8.79 -11.38 2.84
N ILE A 31 9.15 -12.08 1.76
CA ILE A 31 9.54 -13.49 1.81
C ILE A 31 10.92 -13.65 2.48
N ASP A 32 11.82 -12.70 2.25
CA ASP A 32 13.22 -12.79 2.67
C ASP A 32 13.48 -12.19 4.06
N ASP A 33 12.71 -11.17 4.47
CA ASP A 33 12.91 -10.46 5.74
C ASP A 33 11.59 -10.06 6.40
N SER A 34 11.10 -10.89 7.32
CA SER A 34 9.86 -10.64 8.06
C SER A 34 9.86 -9.36 8.91
N SER A 35 11.03 -8.75 9.19
CA SER A 35 11.08 -7.46 9.89
C SER A 35 10.52 -6.31 9.06
N LEU A 36 10.38 -6.52 7.75
CA LEU A 36 9.75 -5.58 6.81
C LEU A 36 8.22 -5.67 6.84
N ASN A 37 7.66 -6.75 7.39
CA ASN A 37 6.22 -6.97 7.39
C ASN A 37 5.51 -5.84 8.13
N THR A 38 4.51 -5.25 7.49
CA THR A 38 3.80 -4.10 8.05
C THR A 38 2.44 -3.89 7.40
N THR A 39 1.52 -3.30 8.16
CA THR A 39 0.29 -2.77 7.59
C THR A 39 0.58 -1.43 6.91
N VAL A 40 -0.04 -1.22 5.75
CA VAL A 40 0.07 0.00 4.95
C VAL A 40 -0.85 1.08 5.53
N ALA A 41 -0.27 2.25 5.76
CA ALA A 41 -0.98 3.43 6.23
C ALA A 41 -1.62 4.21 5.07
N TYR A 42 -0.90 4.35 3.96
CA TYR A 42 -1.39 4.93 2.71
C TYR A 42 -0.49 4.55 1.54
N VAL A 43 -1.00 4.72 0.32
CA VAL A 43 -0.22 4.71 -0.92
C VAL A 43 -0.17 6.14 -1.45
N GLU A 44 1.00 6.58 -1.89
CA GLU A 44 1.23 7.91 -2.47
C GLU A 44 1.86 7.76 -3.84
N ARG A 45 1.49 8.62 -4.78
CA ARG A 45 2.25 8.71 -6.03
C ARG A 45 3.42 9.66 -5.86
N ARG A 46 4.60 9.20 -6.28
CA ARG A 46 5.83 10.00 -6.37
C ARG A 46 6.43 9.84 -7.77
N GLY A 47 6.28 10.85 -8.60
CA GLY A 47 6.60 10.83 -10.02
C GLY A 47 5.77 9.77 -10.76
N ASN A 48 6.44 8.80 -11.38
CA ASN A 48 5.79 7.69 -12.11
C ASN A 48 5.73 6.38 -11.32
N ARG A 49 5.76 6.47 -9.98
CA ARG A 49 5.68 5.29 -9.11
C ARG A 49 4.66 5.50 -8.00
N LEU A 50 4.02 4.40 -7.62
CA LEU A 50 3.23 4.27 -6.41
C LEU A 50 4.11 3.76 -5.28
N ILE A 51 4.07 4.45 -4.15
CA ILE A 51 4.85 4.17 -2.95
C ILE A 51 3.88 3.92 -1.80
N ALA A 52 3.92 2.72 -1.23
CA ALA A 52 3.19 2.39 -0.01
C ALA A 52 4.01 2.80 1.22
N ARG A 53 3.40 3.59 2.12
CA ARG A 53 3.95 3.93 3.42
C ARG A 53 3.44 2.93 4.45
N GLY A 54 4.36 2.17 5.06
CA GLY A 54 4.04 1.26 6.17
C GLY A 54 3.95 1.98 7.51
N TYR A 55 3.22 1.40 8.47
CA TYR A 55 3.24 1.88 9.86
C TYR A 55 4.58 1.64 10.56
N ASN A 56 5.46 0.81 9.99
CA ASN A 56 6.86 0.70 10.41
C ASN A 56 7.74 1.90 9.98
N GLY A 57 7.16 2.92 9.34
CA GLY A 57 7.86 4.14 8.94
C GLY A 57 8.75 3.99 7.71
N ARG A 58 8.62 2.89 6.97
CA ARG A 58 9.34 2.63 5.72
C ARG A 58 8.43 2.81 4.49
N ASP A 59 9.07 3.02 3.35
CA ASP A 59 8.45 3.20 2.05
C ASP A 59 8.75 2.00 1.15
N TYR A 60 7.73 1.52 0.44
CA TYR A 60 7.80 0.36 -0.43
C TYR A 60 7.28 0.73 -1.81
N ALA A 61 8.06 0.51 -2.87
CA ALA A 61 7.57 0.71 -4.23
C ALA A 61 6.57 -0.40 -4.56
N VAL A 62 5.32 -0.06 -4.84
CA VAL A 62 4.25 -1.04 -5.16
C VAL A 62 3.84 -1.02 -6.64
N SER A 63 4.67 -0.38 -7.46
CA SER A 63 4.54 -0.35 -8.92
C SER A 63 5.93 -0.29 -9.56
N GLY A 64 6.10 -0.94 -10.71
CA GLY A 64 7.37 -1.03 -11.43
C GLY A 64 8.02 -2.42 -11.29
N VAL A 65 9.23 -2.58 -11.84
CA VAL A 65 9.92 -3.88 -11.96
C VAL A 65 10.31 -4.48 -10.60
N ASP A 66 10.55 -3.63 -9.58
CA ASP A 66 10.89 -4.04 -8.21
C ASP A 66 9.71 -3.83 -7.24
N GLY A 67 8.48 -4.00 -7.74
CA GLY A 67 7.25 -3.72 -7.00
C GLY A 67 6.96 -4.77 -5.92
N TYR A 68 6.65 -4.33 -4.70
CA TYR A 68 6.03 -5.16 -3.66
C TYR A 68 4.54 -5.32 -3.96
N GLU A 69 4.00 -6.52 -3.74
CA GLU A 69 2.57 -6.76 -3.83
C GLU A 69 1.85 -6.32 -2.55
N LEU A 70 0.69 -5.70 -2.71
CA LEU A 70 -0.21 -5.35 -1.62
C LEU A 70 -1.23 -6.47 -1.42
N TYR A 71 -1.24 -7.07 -0.24
CA TYR A 71 -2.24 -8.07 0.10
C TYR A 71 -3.37 -7.44 0.91
N ALA A 72 -4.59 -7.53 0.38
CA ALA A 72 -5.79 -7.05 1.08
C ALA A 72 -6.19 -8.06 2.17
N VAL A 73 -6.03 -7.66 3.42
CA VAL A 73 -6.47 -8.40 4.59
C VAL A 73 -7.81 -7.83 5.06
N ARG A 74 -8.88 -8.57 4.78
CA ARG A 74 -10.21 -8.27 5.36
C ARG A 74 -10.22 -8.77 6.79
N LYS A 75 -10.04 -7.86 7.75
CA LYS A 75 -10.32 -8.20 9.15
C LYS A 75 -11.84 -8.31 9.32
N PRO A 76 -12.37 -9.39 9.92
CA PRO A 76 -13.78 -9.43 10.29
C PRO A 76 -14.06 -8.24 11.22
N PRO A 77 -15.26 -7.63 11.16
CA PRO A 77 -15.60 -6.53 12.05
C PRO A 77 -15.36 -6.98 13.49
N GLN A 78 -14.48 -6.29 14.21
CA GLN A 78 -14.36 -6.49 15.65
C GLN A 78 -15.71 -6.10 16.25
N ARG A 79 -16.43 -7.12 16.75
CA ARG A 79 -17.70 -6.99 17.45
C ARG A 79 -17.53 -6.30 18.79
#